data_AF-A0A7W1RF11-F1
#
_entry.id   AF-A0A7W1RF11-F1
#
_cell.length_a   1.000
_cell.length_b   1.000
_cell.length_c   1.000
_cell.angle_alpha   90.00
_cell.angle_beta   90.00
_cell.angle_gamma   90.00
#
_symmetry.space_group_name_H-M   'P 1'
#
loop_
_entity.id
_entity.type
_entity.pdbx_description
1 polymer ?
#
loop_
_entity_poly.entity_id
_entity_poly.type
_entity_poly.pdbx_seq_one_letter_code
_entity_poly.pdbx_strand_id
1 'polypeptide(L)'
;MKNRYLIVLLGFLMQMGGLHANNAAWTNSAGGQWDNNINWNAPFPNGVDAIAGFIGFPFPPPPFQLISATIPITVGSLVIDTTAQINFTNVLTFERTVKNAQIFASGDTASFITGLNLFLNSTLNIFMDGKADFFISSNISGAEGISLYGSPGLKLHLSGQNSYLGPTIIHTGTLRLESGMFSTIIIPNDIFVSQEGSIEHFRDNHYSPTTTMTISGGSVDLNGTTQSMEKLIISNSGSFSDTSNSGTLNLLAPFGDTALTISDNARLNPFLINIVNGGEIFYNATRPGTAFIGPSTIDLQSNPVILRIAHNSDNYIDTEINNTLFQNGTLIKTETGVVLFQNSTVPDFFLDDGIAIIGKQNVASVTTSTGLFTVNALGILSGFQTLVADIAVVNFGKILPGDYNESSTIGSLTIQGNYLQGATGSLDIKALNSATSDQLIVNAGFVELDGELNFQSLPGATFNAGDQIVILDNTNEASPITGRFSSFVYTLPPCLQATVIYNPNQVLIEISSCSSPCAQAPLAPTSFKGVIKRLNKGCKIECSLTTKWKASPSQDVVSYRIYKNGRIVSTILASSPLVFNVKHLNKCSAEGYEIAAVDSNNLESCRKPLTIVKKNNRNLF
;
A
#
# COMPACT_ATOMS: atom_id res chain seq x y z
N MET A 1 17.76 -6.34 22.62
CA MET A 1 17.89 -4.88 22.49
C MET A 1 18.49 -4.20 23.74
N LYS A 2 18.22 -4.65 24.98
CA LYS A 2 18.86 -4.12 26.21
C LYS A 2 20.41 -4.02 26.17
N ASN A 3 21.11 -4.90 25.44
CA ASN A 3 22.57 -4.84 25.32
C ASN A 3 23.12 -3.71 24.43
N ARG A 4 22.34 -3.09 23.53
CA ARG A 4 22.83 -1.99 22.68
C ARG A 4 22.86 -0.65 23.42
N TYR A 5 21.84 -0.38 24.24
CA TYR A 5 21.81 0.78 25.14
C TYR A 5 22.94 0.74 26.17
N LEU A 6 23.20 -0.45 26.73
CA LEU A 6 24.31 -0.66 27.65
C LEU A 6 25.68 -0.38 27.02
N ILE A 7 25.88 -0.67 25.72
CA ILE A 7 27.15 -0.40 25.02
C ILE A 7 27.33 1.10 24.69
N VAL A 8 26.26 1.82 24.35
CA VAL A 8 26.33 3.28 24.16
C VAL A 8 26.59 3.96 25.50
N LEU A 9 25.88 3.55 26.56
CA LEU A 9 26.06 4.09 27.91
C LEU A 9 27.44 3.73 28.51
N LEU A 10 27.95 2.50 28.32
CA LEU A 10 29.30 2.11 28.77
C LEU A 10 30.41 2.74 27.93
N GLY A 11 30.26 2.80 26.60
CA GLY A 11 31.21 3.51 25.74
C GLY A 11 31.29 4.99 26.11
N PHE A 12 30.17 5.56 26.56
CA PHE A 12 30.06 6.95 27.00
C PHE A 12 30.59 7.19 28.41
N LEU A 13 30.33 6.30 29.39
CA LEU A 13 30.96 6.33 30.70
C LEU A 13 32.49 6.20 30.59
N MET A 14 32.99 5.42 29.63
CA MET A 14 34.43 5.36 29.32
C MET A 14 34.96 6.64 28.64
N GLN A 15 34.14 7.34 27.85
CA GLN A 15 34.51 8.62 27.23
C GLN A 15 34.48 9.78 28.24
N MET A 16 33.56 9.74 29.22
CA MET A 16 33.52 10.61 30.39
C MET A 16 34.78 10.44 31.27
N GLY A 17 35.33 9.21 31.32
CA GLY A 17 36.58 8.90 32.03
C GLY A 17 37.80 9.73 31.61
N GLY A 18 37.82 10.26 30.38
CA GLY A 18 38.85 11.17 29.86
C GLY A 18 38.52 12.67 29.96
N LEU A 19 37.30 13.03 30.38
CA LEU A 19 36.80 14.42 30.46
C LEU A 19 36.87 15.02 31.88
N HIS A 20 37.36 14.28 32.87
CA HIS A 20 37.31 14.66 34.29
C HIS A 20 38.17 15.87 34.70
N ALA A 21 39.03 16.43 33.85
CA ALA A 21 39.90 17.53 34.28
C ALA A 21 39.19 18.90 34.37
N ASN A 22 38.05 19.11 33.69
CA ASN A 22 37.39 20.43 33.60
C ASN A 22 35.86 20.43 33.85
N ASN A 23 35.30 19.37 34.45
CA ASN A 23 33.86 19.33 34.73
C ASN A 23 33.54 20.17 35.97
N ALA A 24 32.88 21.32 35.78
CA ALA A 24 32.37 22.11 36.88
C ALA A 24 31.05 21.48 37.37
N ALA A 25 31.04 21.01 38.62
CA ALA A 25 29.85 20.48 39.28
C ALA A 25 29.30 21.50 40.28
N TRP A 26 27.98 21.69 40.25
CA TRP A 26 27.25 22.55 41.15
C TRP A 26 27.24 21.96 42.56
N THR A 27 27.61 22.77 43.56
CA THR A 27 27.77 22.33 44.95
C THR A 27 26.71 22.91 45.90
N ASN A 28 25.98 23.94 45.48
CA ASN A 28 25.05 24.65 46.36
C ASN A 28 23.62 24.08 46.29
N SER A 29 23.24 23.25 47.26
CA SER A 29 21.91 22.63 47.30
C SER A 29 20.73 23.58 47.53
N ALA A 30 20.96 24.85 47.89
CA ALA A 30 19.90 25.84 48.13
C ALA A 30 19.54 26.70 46.89
N GLY A 31 20.16 26.43 45.73
CA GLY A 31 20.10 27.33 44.57
C GLY A 31 21.12 28.47 44.67
N GLY A 32 21.13 29.39 43.72
CA GLY A 32 22.12 30.48 43.70
C GLY A 32 22.27 31.19 42.37
N GLN A 33 23.42 31.84 42.19
CA GLN A 33 23.83 32.48 40.94
C GLN A 33 24.85 31.59 40.21
N TRP A 34 24.60 31.29 38.93
CA TRP A 34 25.47 30.51 38.05
C TRP A 34 26.86 31.13 37.94
N ASP A 35 26.90 32.44 37.77
CA ASP A 35 28.11 33.25 37.61
C ASP A 35 28.87 33.50 38.92
N ASN A 36 28.51 32.80 40.00
CA ASN A 36 29.24 32.82 41.27
C ASN A 36 30.06 31.53 41.45
N ASN A 37 31.38 31.65 41.40
CA ASN A 37 32.33 30.55 41.59
C ASN A 37 32.14 29.76 42.90
N ILE A 38 31.56 30.36 43.96
CA ILE A 38 31.32 29.66 45.23
C ILE A 38 30.33 28.50 45.07
N ASN A 39 29.44 28.55 44.08
CA ASN A 39 28.45 27.51 43.82
C ASN A 39 28.98 26.34 42.99
N TRP A 40 30.25 26.37 42.60
CA TRP A 40 30.90 25.36 41.75
C TRP A 40 32.14 24.79 42.44
N ASN A 41 32.44 23.51 42.19
CA ASN A 41 33.69 22.89 42.66
C ASN A 41 34.92 23.22 41.79
N ALA A 42 34.72 23.96 40.71
CA ALA A 42 35.71 24.42 39.73
C ALA A 42 35.30 25.85 39.28
N PRO A 43 36.07 26.56 38.44
CA PRO A 43 35.58 27.80 37.83
C PRO A 43 34.21 27.58 37.18
N PHE A 44 33.29 28.53 37.34
CA PHE A 44 31.94 28.37 36.80
C PHE A 44 32.01 28.13 35.28
N PRO A 45 31.20 27.20 34.75
CA PRO A 45 31.25 26.85 33.34
C PRO A 45 30.60 27.98 32.51
N ASN A 46 31.40 28.65 31.69
CA ASN A 46 30.95 29.64 30.71
C ASN A 46 31.93 29.76 29.53
N GLY A 47 31.75 28.91 28.53
CA GLY A 47 32.54 28.88 27.30
C GLY A 47 32.13 27.75 26.36
N VAL A 48 32.60 27.83 25.13
CA VAL A 48 32.46 26.75 24.14
C VAL A 48 33.06 25.46 24.72
N ASP A 49 32.38 24.33 24.51
CA ASP A 49 32.75 23.02 25.06
C ASP A 49 32.72 22.89 26.60
N ALA A 50 32.37 23.95 27.35
CA ALA A 50 32.29 23.87 28.80
C ALA A 50 31.23 22.87 29.26
N ILE A 51 31.50 22.16 30.34
CA ILE A 51 30.61 21.15 30.90
C ILE A 51 30.10 21.62 32.26
N ALA A 52 28.77 21.79 32.35
CA ALA A 52 28.08 22.16 33.57
C ALA A 52 27.32 20.97 34.14
N GLY A 53 27.64 20.55 35.36
CA GLY A 53 27.01 19.40 36.01
C GLY A 53 26.19 19.75 37.23
N PHE A 54 24.91 19.42 37.23
CA PHE A 54 24.01 19.39 38.38
C PHE A 54 23.88 17.95 38.84
N ILE A 55 24.86 17.51 39.63
CA ILE A 55 25.03 16.10 40.03
C ILE A 55 25.11 15.97 41.55
N GLY A 56 24.59 14.88 42.10
CA GLY A 56 24.92 14.43 43.46
C GLY A 56 24.40 15.27 44.62
N PHE A 57 23.22 15.90 44.51
CA PHE A 57 22.61 16.52 45.69
C PHE A 57 22.27 15.48 46.76
N PRO A 58 22.53 15.77 48.04
CA PRO A 58 22.16 14.90 49.13
C PRO A 58 20.63 14.71 49.17
N PHE A 59 20.18 13.46 49.35
CA PHE A 59 18.77 13.13 49.49
C PHE A 59 18.28 13.38 50.93
N PRO A 60 17.09 13.97 51.15
CA PRO A 60 16.17 14.50 50.14
C PRO A 60 16.58 15.91 49.68
N PRO A 61 16.62 16.18 48.37
CA PRO A 61 16.86 17.52 47.86
C PRO A 61 15.68 18.46 48.21
N PRO A 62 15.94 19.76 48.45
CA PRO A 62 14.86 20.74 48.58
C PRO A 62 14.04 20.79 47.27
N PRO A 63 12.72 20.99 47.37
CA PRO A 63 11.80 20.79 46.24
C PRO A 63 12.00 21.75 45.07
N PHE A 64 12.76 22.85 45.24
CA PHE A 64 13.03 23.84 44.20
C PHE A 64 14.40 24.49 44.41
N GLN A 65 15.21 24.60 43.34
CA GLN A 65 16.48 25.33 43.35
C GLN A 65 16.48 26.41 42.28
N LEU A 66 16.29 27.67 42.68
CA LEU A 66 16.40 28.79 41.75
C LEU A 66 17.89 29.01 41.40
N ILE A 67 18.29 28.74 40.16
CA ILE A 67 19.65 28.97 39.67
C ILE A 67 19.60 30.10 38.64
N SER A 68 19.81 31.32 39.12
CA SER A 68 19.83 32.53 38.28
C SER A 68 21.18 32.72 37.59
N ALA A 69 21.22 33.45 36.48
CA ALA A 69 22.46 33.91 35.86
C ALA A 69 22.30 35.39 35.52
N THR A 70 23.25 36.24 35.92
CA THR A 70 23.16 37.68 35.62
C THR A 70 23.71 38.03 34.24
N ILE A 71 24.55 37.15 33.69
CA ILE A 71 25.18 37.27 32.36
C ILE A 71 24.71 36.12 31.44
N PRO A 72 24.84 36.26 30.11
CA PRO A 72 24.68 35.14 29.19
C PRO A 72 25.68 34.02 29.51
N ILE A 73 25.22 32.77 29.44
CA ILE A 73 26.03 31.58 29.72
C ILE A 73 26.18 30.76 28.44
N THR A 74 27.40 30.33 28.12
CA THR A 74 27.69 29.39 27.03
C THR A 74 28.20 28.08 27.60
N VAL A 75 27.66 26.96 27.14
CA VAL A 75 28.12 25.62 27.51
C VAL A 75 28.13 24.68 26.29
N GLY A 76 29.02 23.71 26.30
CA GLY A 76 28.98 22.59 25.35
C GLY A 76 28.09 21.45 25.83
N SER A 77 28.10 21.17 27.13
CA SER A 77 27.30 20.10 27.72
C SER A 77 26.70 20.49 29.06
N LEU A 78 25.46 20.06 29.29
CA LEU A 78 24.74 20.20 30.54
C LEU A 78 24.38 18.80 31.07
N VAL A 79 24.74 18.49 32.30
CA VAL A 79 24.40 17.22 32.97
C VAL A 79 23.46 17.52 34.11
N ILE A 80 22.31 16.86 34.15
CA ILE A 80 21.25 17.01 35.15
C ILE A 80 20.93 15.61 35.70
N ASP A 81 21.48 15.31 36.86
CA ASP A 81 21.30 14.04 37.57
C ASP A 81 20.65 14.26 38.94
N THR A 82 19.71 15.20 38.99
CA THR A 82 19.11 15.62 40.25
C THR A 82 17.67 16.04 40.06
N THR A 83 16.94 16.21 41.17
CA THR A 83 15.55 16.65 41.18
C THR A 83 15.39 18.19 41.06
N ALA A 84 16.39 18.88 40.50
CA ALA A 84 16.40 20.33 40.48
C ALA A 84 15.58 20.87 39.29
N GLN A 85 14.63 21.76 39.57
CA GLN A 85 14.14 22.71 38.57
C GLN A 85 15.19 23.81 38.43
N ILE A 86 15.82 23.92 37.27
CA ILE A 86 16.82 24.94 36.98
C ILE A 86 16.12 26.09 36.26
N ASN A 87 15.82 27.15 37.00
CA ASN A 87 15.20 28.35 36.44
C ASN A 87 16.23 29.44 36.32
N PHE A 88 16.66 29.71 35.09
CA PHE A 88 17.63 30.74 34.81
C PHE A 88 16.92 32.06 34.43
N THR A 89 17.68 33.15 34.43
CA THR A 89 17.17 34.52 34.19
C THR A 89 17.76 35.21 32.95
N ASN A 90 18.72 34.59 32.25
CA ASN A 90 19.42 35.15 31.08
C ASN A 90 19.74 34.04 30.03
N VAL A 91 20.12 34.39 28.81
CA VAL A 91 20.30 33.44 27.69
C VAL A 91 21.31 32.31 28.02
N LEU A 92 20.93 31.07 27.69
CA LEU A 92 21.82 29.89 27.72
C LEU A 92 22.11 29.44 26.29
N THR A 93 23.37 29.56 25.89
CA THR A 93 23.88 29.18 24.58
C THR A 93 24.50 27.79 24.64
N PHE A 94 24.09 26.91 23.73
CA PHE A 94 24.69 25.60 23.50
C PHE A 94 25.64 25.65 22.32
N GLU A 95 26.94 25.46 22.58
CA GLU A 95 28.00 25.57 21.56
C GLU A 95 29.17 24.61 21.83
N ARG A 96 29.59 23.89 20.79
CA ARG A 96 30.77 23.03 20.81
C ARG A 96 31.65 23.25 19.59
N THR A 97 32.96 23.18 19.78
CA THR A 97 33.92 23.29 18.68
C THR A 97 33.88 22.04 17.80
N VAL A 98 33.63 20.88 18.41
CA VAL A 98 33.58 19.59 17.72
C VAL A 98 32.39 18.78 18.26
N LYS A 99 31.56 18.26 17.34
CA LYS A 99 30.33 17.50 17.61
C LYS A 99 29.16 18.36 18.13
N ASN A 100 28.07 17.68 18.47
CA ASN A 100 26.83 18.27 18.95
C ASN A 100 26.92 18.63 20.43
N ALA A 101 26.35 19.78 20.80
CA ALA A 101 26.10 20.17 22.18
C ALA A 101 25.16 19.17 22.86
N GLN A 102 25.18 19.08 24.19
CA GLN A 102 24.51 17.96 24.87
C GLN A 102 23.75 18.38 26.14
N ILE A 103 22.59 17.75 26.37
CA ILE A 103 21.92 17.69 27.67
C ILE A 103 21.82 16.22 28.07
N PHE A 104 22.24 15.88 29.28
CA PHE A 104 22.06 14.56 29.88
C PHE A 104 21.09 14.70 31.06
N ALA A 105 19.91 14.11 30.95
CA ALA A 105 18.90 14.08 32.00
C ALA A 105 18.71 12.64 32.50
N SER A 106 19.21 12.33 33.69
CA SER A 106 19.18 10.97 34.28
C SER A 106 18.43 10.87 35.61
N GLY A 107 17.87 11.98 36.11
CA GLY A 107 17.19 12.03 37.41
C GLY A 107 15.95 11.14 37.51
N ASP A 108 15.64 10.71 38.74
CA ASP A 108 14.45 9.91 39.08
C ASP A 108 13.14 10.73 39.14
N THR A 109 13.21 12.05 39.03
CA THR A 109 12.06 12.97 39.05
C THR A 109 12.13 13.96 37.90
N ALA A 110 10.99 14.58 37.57
CA ALA A 110 10.89 15.52 36.46
C ALA A 110 11.94 16.62 36.60
N SER A 111 12.71 16.85 35.54
CA SER A 111 13.73 17.89 35.48
C SER A 111 13.25 19.02 34.58
N PHE A 112 13.46 20.27 35.01
CA PHE A 112 12.89 21.44 34.36
C PHE A 112 13.97 22.46 34.01
N ILE A 113 13.95 22.94 32.77
CA ILE A 113 14.60 24.18 32.36
C ILE A 113 13.48 25.20 32.09
N THR A 114 13.37 26.21 32.94
CA THR A 114 12.36 27.27 32.80
C THR A 114 13.01 28.65 32.68
N GLY A 115 12.26 29.61 32.11
CA GLY A 115 12.55 31.05 32.25
C GLY A 115 13.46 31.70 31.22
N LEU A 116 13.96 30.97 30.21
CA LEU A 116 14.99 31.46 29.27
C LEU A 116 14.60 31.59 27.80
N ASN A 117 15.53 32.18 27.04
CA ASN A 117 15.79 31.79 25.66
C ASN A 117 17.01 30.83 25.65
N LEU A 118 16.84 29.63 25.11
CA LEU A 118 17.95 28.75 24.71
C LEU A 118 18.40 29.16 23.31
N PHE A 119 19.72 29.26 23.11
CA PHE A 119 20.31 29.59 21.82
C PHE A 119 21.19 28.43 21.33
N LEU A 120 20.92 27.91 20.13
CA LEU A 120 21.58 26.76 19.53
C LEU A 120 22.61 27.21 18.49
N ASN A 121 23.89 27.32 18.90
CA ASN A 121 25.03 27.51 18.00
C ASN A 121 25.61 26.19 17.49
N SER A 122 25.18 25.07 18.08
CA SER A 122 25.48 23.71 17.64
C SER A 122 24.21 22.88 17.77
N THR A 123 24.08 21.81 16.97
CA THR A 123 22.98 20.85 17.15
C THR A 123 22.99 20.32 18.59
N LEU A 124 21.83 20.29 19.23
CA LEU A 124 21.67 19.90 20.63
C LEU A 124 21.15 18.47 20.76
N ASN A 125 21.99 17.57 21.27
CA ASN A 125 21.58 16.21 21.61
C ASN A 125 21.04 16.17 23.05
N ILE A 126 19.80 15.74 23.21
CA ILE A 126 19.15 15.58 24.51
C ILE A 126 19.03 14.09 24.81
N PHE A 127 19.74 13.63 25.84
CA PHE A 127 19.73 12.24 26.30
C PHE A 127 18.88 12.15 27.57
N MET A 128 17.82 11.35 27.55
CA MET A 128 16.95 11.10 28.70
C MET A 128 17.01 9.62 29.08
N ASP A 129 17.63 9.32 30.21
CA ASP A 129 17.76 7.95 30.75
C ASP A 129 17.17 7.81 32.17
N GLY A 130 16.48 8.86 32.64
CA GLY A 130 15.85 8.91 33.96
C GLY A 130 14.53 8.12 34.06
N LYS A 131 13.80 8.33 35.15
CA LYS A 131 12.44 7.77 35.35
C LYS A 131 11.32 8.78 35.11
N ALA A 132 11.66 10.00 34.71
CA ALA A 132 10.71 11.10 34.63
C ALA A 132 10.92 11.97 33.39
N ASP A 133 9.87 12.69 33.06
CA ASP A 133 9.83 13.59 31.91
C ASP A 133 10.77 14.79 32.08
N PHE A 134 11.27 15.31 30.96
CA PHE A 134 12.13 16.48 30.90
C PHE A 134 11.38 17.66 30.30
N PHE A 135 11.46 18.82 30.93
CA PHE A 135 10.69 20.00 30.55
C PHE A 135 11.62 21.12 30.11
N ILE A 136 11.37 21.69 28.93
CA ILE A 136 11.97 22.92 28.46
C ILE A 136 10.83 23.89 28.14
N SER A 137 10.61 24.87 29.02
CA SER A 137 9.57 25.89 28.83
C SER A 137 10.09 27.22 28.30
N SER A 138 11.41 27.33 28.13
CA SER A 138 12.08 28.43 27.45
C SER A 138 11.85 28.43 25.95
N ASN A 139 11.89 29.61 25.33
CA ASN A 139 11.99 29.74 23.87
C ASN A 139 13.31 29.11 23.40
N ILE A 140 13.32 28.47 22.23
CA ILE A 140 14.54 27.92 21.64
C ILE A 140 14.77 28.59 20.29
N SER A 141 15.97 29.13 20.06
CA SER A 141 16.36 29.84 18.84
C SER A 141 17.77 29.44 18.42
N GLY A 142 18.22 29.79 17.22
CA GLY A 142 19.57 29.47 16.73
C GLY A 142 19.58 28.94 15.31
N ALA A 143 20.77 28.71 14.76
CA ALA A 143 20.92 28.17 13.41
C ALA A 143 20.76 26.63 13.34
N GLU A 144 20.88 25.97 14.49
CA GLU A 144 21.03 24.53 14.59
C GLU A 144 19.79 23.82 15.14
N GLY A 145 19.80 22.48 15.18
CA GLY A 145 18.63 21.65 15.49
C GLY A 145 18.66 20.95 16.84
N ILE A 146 17.67 20.09 17.08
CA ILE A 146 17.55 19.26 18.28
C ILE A 146 17.57 17.78 17.87
N SER A 147 18.30 16.94 18.60
CA SER A 147 18.25 15.47 18.48
C SER A 147 17.88 14.84 19.81
N LEU A 148 16.78 14.10 19.87
CA LEU A 148 16.25 13.47 21.08
C LEU A 148 16.60 11.97 21.15
N TYR A 149 17.16 11.57 22.28
CA TYR A 149 17.48 10.18 22.65
C TYR A 149 16.89 9.88 24.04
N GLY A 150 15.60 9.53 24.09
CA GLY A 150 14.93 9.14 25.34
C GLY A 150 14.70 7.64 25.49
N SER A 151 14.77 7.13 26.72
CA SER A 151 14.26 5.79 27.06
C SER A 151 12.75 5.69 26.76
N PRO A 152 12.23 4.51 26.36
CA PRO A 152 10.83 4.34 26.01
C PRO A 152 9.88 4.80 27.13
N GLY A 153 8.91 5.64 26.79
CA GLY A 153 7.91 6.20 27.71
C GLY A 153 8.29 7.53 28.36
N LEU A 154 9.55 7.97 28.27
CA LEU A 154 9.95 9.30 28.73
C LEU A 154 9.60 10.37 27.70
N LYS A 155 9.15 11.53 28.19
CA LYS A 155 8.74 12.65 27.35
C LYS A 155 9.65 13.86 27.52
N LEU A 156 10.03 14.47 26.40
CA LEU A 156 10.56 15.83 26.34
C LEU A 156 9.39 16.78 26.09
N HIS A 157 9.07 17.62 27.05
CA HIS A 157 8.05 18.66 26.94
C HIS A 157 8.69 19.95 26.43
N LEU A 158 8.28 20.41 25.23
CA LEU A 158 8.65 21.73 24.71
C LEU A 158 7.44 22.65 24.77
N SER A 159 7.57 23.79 25.48
CA SER A 159 6.46 24.75 25.62
C SER A 159 6.74 26.19 25.23
N GLY A 160 8.01 26.57 25.01
CA GLY A 160 8.38 27.92 24.58
C GLY A 160 8.22 28.17 23.08
N GLN A 161 8.32 29.43 22.66
CA GLN A 161 8.35 29.82 21.23
C GLN A 161 9.67 29.36 20.61
N ASN A 162 9.58 28.32 19.78
CA ASN A 162 10.73 27.79 19.07
C ASN A 162 10.89 28.50 17.72
N SER A 163 12.13 28.76 17.32
CA SER A 163 12.51 29.48 16.09
C SER A 163 13.89 29.05 15.57
N TYR A 164 14.41 27.92 16.05
CA TYR A 164 15.71 27.41 15.64
C TYR A 164 15.65 26.84 14.22
N LEU A 165 16.66 27.09 13.40
CA LEU A 165 16.62 26.77 11.96
C LEU A 165 17.03 25.33 11.64
N GLY A 166 17.68 24.57 12.53
CA GLY A 166 18.07 23.20 12.22
C GLY A 166 16.93 22.19 12.39
N PRO A 167 17.11 20.93 11.94
CA PRO A 167 16.09 19.91 11.99
C PRO A 167 15.81 19.42 13.42
N THR A 168 14.62 18.87 13.64
CA THR A 168 14.26 18.14 14.87
C THR A 168 14.29 16.64 14.59
N ILE A 169 15.19 15.91 15.23
CA ILE A 169 15.38 14.48 15.02
C ILE A 169 15.00 13.73 16.30
N ILE A 170 13.96 12.90 16.25
CA ILE A 170 13.53 12.05 17.36
C ILE A 170 14.00 10.62 17.08
N HIS A 171 15.11 10.23 17.70
CA HIS A 171 15.60 8.86 17.59
C HIS A 171 14.77 7.92 18.46
N THR A 172 14.61 8.27 19.74
CA THR A 172 13.93 7.44 20.75
C THR A 172 13.20 8.31 21.77
N GLY A 173 12.18 7.77 22.42
CA GLY A 173 11.37 8.49 23.42
C GLY A 173 10.28 9.35 22.76
N THR A 174 9.60 10.18 23.56
CA THR A 174 8.50 11.02 23.07
C THR A 174 8.86 12.49 23.12
N LEU A 175 8.65 13.21 22.02
CA LEU A 175 8.62 14.66 21.99
C LEU A 175 7.17 15.11 22.19
N ARG A 176 6.88 15.76 23.30
CA ARG A 176 5.57 16.33 23.59
C ARG A 176 5.60 17.84 23.38
N LEU A 177 4.77 18.31 22.47
CA LEU A 177 4.67 19.73 22.13
C LEU A 177 3.50 20.34 22.89
N GLU A 178 3.80 21.31 23.76
CA GLU A 178 2.85 21.93 24.69
C GLU A 178 2.88 23.45 24.54
N SER A 179 2.24 24.03 23.51
CA SER A 179 2.24 25.50 23.42
C SER A 179 1.61 26.15 24.66
N GLY A 180 2.24 27.21 25.16
CA GLY A 180 1.62 28.09 26.15
C GLY A 180 0.35 28.76 25.60
N MET A 181 -0.50 29.30 26.48
CA MET A 181 -1.78 29.94 26.10
C MET A 181 -1.67 31.09 25.07
N PHE A 182 -0.46 31.59 24.80
CA PHE A 182 -0.24 32.80 24.02
C PHE A 182 0.84 32.67 22.93
N SER A 183 1.30 31.46 22.63
CA SER A 183 2.41 31.26 21.70
C SER A 183 2.20 30.05 20.80
N THR A 184 2.13 30.26 19.49
CA THR A 184 2.36 29.20 18.51
C THR A 184 3.80 28.71 18.68
N ILE A 185 3.99 27.46 19.12
CA ILE A 185 5.27 26.79 18.93
C ILE A 185 5.39 26.63 17.43
N ILE A 186 6.44 27.14 16.79
CA ILE A 186 6.68 26.84 15.38
C ILE A 186 8.00 26.08 15.38
N ILE A 187 7.97 24.77 15.18
CA ILE A 187 9.16 24.07 14.73
C ILE A 187 9.33 24.46 13.26
N PRO A 188 10.34 25.29 12.92
CA PRO A 188 10.32 25.98 11.64
C PRO A 188 10.93 25.17 10.49
N ASN A 189 11.51 24.01 10.79
CA ASN A 189 12.20 23.17 9.82
C ASN A 189 11.78 21.70 9.91
N ASP A 190 12.46 20.85 9.16
CA ASP A 190 12.19 19.43 8.97
C ASP A 190 12.25 18.64 10.27
N ILE A 191 11.36 17.64 10.32
CA ILE A 191 11.21 16.74 11.46
C ILE A 191 11.45 15.32 11.00
N PHE A 192 12.30 14.59 11.72
CA PHE A 192 12.56 13.18 11.48
C PHE A 192 12.22 12.34 12.71
N VAL A 193 11.32 11.36 12.57
CA VAL A 193 10.93 10.43 13.62
C VAL A 193 11.39 9.02 13.26
N SER A 194 12.29 8.45 14.06
CA SER A 194 12.86 7.11 13.83
C SER A 194 12.06 6.00 14.54
N GLN A 195 12.44 4.72 14.36
CA GLN A 195 11.67 3.53 14.75
C GLN A 195 11.17 3.47 16.21
N GLU A 196 11.80 4.18 17.14
CA GLU A 196 11.43 4.19 18.56
C GLU A 196 11.08 5.61 19.06
N GLY A 197 11.00 6.57 18.14
CA GLY A 197 10.62 7.95 18.43
C GLY A 197 9.12 8.15 18.32
N SER A 198 8.58 9.07 19.12
CA SER A 198 7.21 9.53 18.97
C SER A 198 7.03 11.02 19.18
N ILE A 199 5.96 11.58 18.59
CA ILE A 199 5.52 12.95 18.83
C ILE A 199 4.07 12.93 19.34
N GLU A 200 3.80 13.67 20.40
CA GLU A 200 2.45 13.92 20.93
C GLU A 200 2.12 15.42 20.86
N HIS A 201 0.95 15.75 20.35
CA HIS A 201 0.46 17.13 20.31
C HIS A 201 -0.53 17.41 21.43
N PHE A 202 -0.43 18.62 21.99
CA PHE A 202 -1.40 19.08 22.98
C PHE A 202 -2.24 20.27 22.51
N ARG A 203 -1.82 20.95 21.44
CA ARG A 203 -2.48 22.11 20.84
C ARG A 203 -2.18 22.22 19.34
N ASP A 204 -2.88 23.14 18.68
CA ASP A 204 -2.83 23.35 17.24
C ASP A 204 -1.59 24.13 16.77
N ASN A 205 -1.28 24.02 15.47
CA ASN A 205 -0.32 24.83 14.74
C ASN A 205 1.10 24.85 15.33
N HIS A 206 1.67 23.67 15.53
CA HIS A 206 3.01 23.47 16.08
C HIS A 206 4.14 23.52 15.04
N TYR A 207 3.79 23.55 13.76
CA TYR A 207 4.72 23.43 12.63
C TYR A 207 4.67 24.65 11.73
N SER A 208 5.80 24.94 11.08
CA SER A 208 5.79 25.89 9.97
C SER A 208 5.01 25.31 8.79
N PRO A 209 4.29 26.15 8.03
CA PRO A 209 3.72 25.76 6.73
C PRO A 209 4.71 25.14 5.75
N THR A 210 6.01 25.37 5.93
CA THR A 210 7.12 24.84 5.11
C THR A 210 7.79 23.59 5.70
N THR A 211 7.26 23.05 6.80
CA THR A 211 7.87 21.90 7.47
C THR A 211 7.64 20.63 6.65
N THR A 212 8.70 19.85 6.40
CA THR A 212 8.58 18.45 5.98
C THR A 212 8.73 17.52 7.19
N MET A 213 7.75 16.65 7.41
CA MET A 213 7.82 15.61 8.43
C MET A 213 8.08 14.25 7.80
N THR A 214 9.12 13.55 8.27
CA THR A 214 9.45 12.18 7.89
C THR A 214 9.34 11.24 9.08
N ILE A 215 8.49 10.23 9.00
CA ILE A 215 8.28 9.20 10.01
C ILE A 215 8.76 7.87 9.46
N SER A 216 9.94 7.41 9.90
CA SER A 216 10.55 6.16 9.50
C SER A 216 10.54 5.17 10.66
N GLY A 217 9.40 4.51 10.86
CA GLY A 217 9.16 3.50 11.90
C GLY A 217 8.64 4.03 13.24
N GLY A 218 8.71 5.34 13.50
CA GLY A 218 8.18 5.95 14.72
C GLY A 218 6.68 6.23 14.66
N SER A 219 6.16 7.01 15.61
CA SER A 219 4.73 7.35 15.67
C SER A 219 4.44 8.82 15.95
N VAL A 220 3.48 9.40 15.26
CA VAL A 220 2.98 10.76 15.54
C VAL A 220 1.50 10.71 15.87
N ASP A 221 1.09 11.31 16.98
CA ASP A 221 -0.30 11.41 17.42
C ASP A 221 -0.74 12.88 17.47
N LEU A 222 -1.75 13.24 16.68
CA LEU A 222 -2.38 14.56 16.69
C LEU A 222 -3.18 14.84 17.96
N ASN A 223 -3.70 13.80 18.62
CA ASN A 223 -4.44 13.92 19.88
C ASN A 223 -5.48 15.06 19.86
N GLY A 224 -6.24 15.16 18.76
CA GLY A 224 -7.34 16.11 18.57
C GLY A 224 -6.96 17.48 18.07
N THR A 225 -5.69 17.69 17.75
CA THR A 225 -5.18 18.98 17.32
C THR A 225 -5.19 19.15 15.81
N THR A 226 -5.26 20.41 15.37
CA THR A 226 -5.10 20.81 13.98
C THR A 226 -3.66 21.21 13.70
N GLN A 227 -3.02 20.59 12.73
CA GLN A 227 -1.64 20.86 12.33
C GLN A 227 -1.58 21.24 10.86
N SER A 228 -0.65 22.13 10.51
CA SER A 228 -0.41 22.54 9.13
C SER A 228 1.07 22.39 8.80
N MET A 229 1.39 21.71 7.71
CA MET A 229 2.77 21.48 7.26
C MET A 229 2.83 21.37 5.74
N GLU A 230 4.02 21.43 5.15
CA GLU A 230 4.16 21.32 3.69
C GLU A 230 3.93 19.89 3.25
N LYS A 231 4.67 18.97 3.86
CA LYS A 231 4.80 17.59 3.38
C LYS A 231 4.89 16.59 4.53
N LEU A 232 4.24 15.45 4.35
CA LEU A 232 4.33 14.30 5.25
C LEU A 232 4.84 13.06 4.50
N ILE A 233 5.86 12.40 5.04
CA ILE A 233 6.44 11.16 4.52
C ILE A 233 6.38 10.11 5.63
N ILE A 234 5.73 8.97 5.40
CA ILE A 234 5.61 7.87 6.35
C ILE A 234 6.19 6.61 5.69
N SER A 235 7.17 5.97 6.33
CA SER A 235 7.84 4.78 5.82
C SER A 235 8.24 3.82 6.94
N ASN A 236 8.71 2.62 6.59
CA ASN A 236 9.34 1.64 7.49
C ASN A 236 8.52 1.31 8.76
N SER A 237 7.22 1.06 8.60
CA SER A 237 6.25 0.84 9.70
C SER A 237 5.95 2.08 10.55
N GLY A 238 6.29 3.28 10.06
CA GLY A 238 5.92 4.53 10.71
C GLY A 238 4.40 4.69 10.81
N SER A 239 3.92 5.37 11.85
CA SER A 239 2.50 5.66 12.02
C SER A 239 2.23 7.14 12.21
N PHE A 240 1.16 7.61 11.60
CA PHE A 240 0.57 8.91 11.86
C PHE A 240 -0.90 8.68 12.22
N SER A 241 -1.33 9.18 13.37
CA SER A 241 -2.65 8.93 13.94
C SER A 241 -3.24 10.15 14.61
N ASP A 242 -4.54 10.08 14.87
CA ASP A 242 -5.21 10.89 15.87
C ASP A 242 -6.03 9.97 16.77
N THR A 243 -5.62 9.83 18.02
CA THR A 243 -6.34 8.98 18.99
C THR A 243 -7.69 9.55 19.42
N SER A 244 -7.94 10.85 19.18
CA SER A 244 -9.19 11.52 19.56
C SER A 244 -10.28 11.48 18.47
N ASN A 245 -9.89 11.25 17.20
CA ASN A 245 -10.72 11.38 16.00
C ASN A 245 -11.33 12.79 15.77
N SER A 246 -10.70 13.86 16.27
CA SER A 246 -11.14 15.25 16.05
C SER A 246 -10.06 16.17 15.48
N GLY A 247 -8.84 15.68 15.34
CA GLY A 247 -7.69 16.38 14.80
C GLY A 247 -7.77 16.51 13.28
N THR A 248 -7.05 17.50 12.77
CA THR A 248 -7.00 17.83 11.34
C THR A 248 -5.56 18.03 10.92
N LEU A 249 -5.16 17.47 9.77
CA LEU A 249 -3.87 17.75 9.16
C LEU A 249 -4.07 18.51 7.85
N ASN A 250 -3.57 19.73 7.78
CA ASN A 250 -3.52 20.52 6.57
C ASN A 250 -2.15 20.34 5.90
N LEU A 251 -2.13 19.75 4.71
CA LEU A 251 -0.93 19.65 3.88
C LEU A 251 -0.95 20.77 2.84
N LEU A 252 0.12 21.57 2.85
CA LEU A 252 0.23 22.83 2.13
C LEU A 252 1.18 22.77 0.93
N ALA A 253 1.65 21.58 0.54
CA ALA A 253 2.54 21.39 -0.61
C ALA A 253 2.06 22.14 -1.87
N PRO A 254 2.96 22.78 -2.62
CA PRO A 254 2.62 23.42 -3.88
C PRO A 254 1.90 22.49 -4.87
N PHE A 255 1.10 23.07 -5.76
CA PHE A 255 0.43 22.30 -6.81
C PHE A 255 1.43 21.52 -7.66
N GLY A 256 1.17 20.22 -7.85
CA GLY A 256 2.05 19.30 -8.59
C GLY A 256 3.15 18.65 -7.75
N ASP A 257 3.38 19.11 -6.50
CA ASP A 257 4.29 18.45 -5.58
C ASP A 257 3.57 17.37 -4.75
N THR A 258 4.31 16.36 -4.32
CA THR A 258 3.80 15.31 -3.44
C THR A 258 3.64 15.83 -2.01
N ALA A 259 2.39 16.01 -1.57
CA ALA A 259 2.01 16.43 -0.22
C ALA A 259 2.16 15.31 0.81
N LEU A 260 1.82 14.09 0.42
CA LEU A 260 1.81 12.92 1.31
C LEU A 260 2.48 11.74 0.63
N THR A 261 3.46 11.13 1.27
CA THR A 261 4.07 9.87 0.83
C THR A 261 3.88 8.78 1.88
N ILE A 262 3.35 7.63 1.50
CA ILE A 262 3.18 6.47 2.40
C ILE A 262 3.87 5.26 1.77
N SER A 263 4.82 4.65 2.48
CA SER A 263 5.55 3.46 2.02
C SER A 263 5.77 2.40 3.10
N ASP A 264 6.12 1.18 2.69
CA ASP A 264 6.76 0.16 3.54
C ASP A 264 6.13 -0.08 4.93
N ASN A 265 4.94 -0.67 5.00
CA ASN A 265 4.20 -0.94 6.25
C ASN A 265 3.72 0.31 7.01
N ALA A 266 3.87 1.50 6.46
CA ALA A 266 3.37 2.71 7.08
C ALA A 266 1.86 2.67 7.33
N ARG A 267 1.43 3.28 8.43
CA ARG A 267 0.04 3.32 8.86
C ARG A 267 -0.44 4.76 8.96
N LEU A 268 -1.53 5.04 8.27
CA LEU A 268 -2.30 6.27 8.41
C LEU A 268 -3.62 5.92 9.09
N ASN A 269 -3.71 6.25 10.37
CA ASN A 269 -4.87 5.99 11.21
C ASN A 269 -5.89 7.13 11.10
N PRO A 270 -7.15 6.95 11.53
CA PRO A 270 -8.24 7.84 11.13
C PRO A 270 -8.13 9.27 11.68
N PHE A 271 -8.20 10.27 10.79
CA PHE A 271 -8.42 11.70 11.08
C PHE A 271 -8.77 12.43 9.77
N LEU A 272 -9.02 13.74 9.85
CA LEU A 272 -9.27 14.59 8.69
C LEU A 272 -7.95 15.06 8.06
N ILE A 273 -7.70 14.72 6.80
CA ILE A 273 -6.58 15.29 6.02
C ILE A 273 -7.14 16.25 4.99
N ASN A 274 -6.68 17.50 5.05
CA ASN A 274 -6.97 18.53 4.07
C ASN A 274 -5.72 18.78 3.21
N ILE A 275 -5.81 18.59 1.90
CA ILE A 275 -4.75 18.98 0.96
C ILE A 275 -5.18 20.29 0.30
N VAL A 276 -4.58 21.40 0.73
CA VAL A 276 -5.13 22.74 0.46
C VAL A 276 -4.80 23.21 -0.96
N ASN A 277 -3.60 22.90 -1.46
CA ASN A 277 -3.06 23.49 -2.68
C ASN A 277 -3.01 22.51 -3.87
N GLY A 278 -3.76 21.40 -3.83
CA GLY A 278 -3.80 20.41 -4.93
C GLY A 278 -2.50 19.60 -5.09
N GLY A 279 -1.85 19.25 -3.99
CA GLY A 279 -0.70 18.34 -4.00
C GLY A 279 -1.07 16.89 -4.30
N GLU A 280 -0.08 16.07 -4.62
CA GLU A 280 -0.24 14.64 -4.88
C GLU A 280 -0.13 13.81 -3.58
N ILE A 281 -0.97 12.78 -3.44
CA ILE A 281 -0.74 11.71 -2.48
C ILE A 281 -0.05 10.57 -3.23
N PHE A 282 1.18 10.25 -2.84
CA PHE A 282 1.95 9.16 -3.41
C PHE A 282 1.99 7.98 -2.45
N TYR A 283 1.40 6.87 -2.87
CA TYR A 283 1.45 5.62 -2.14
C TYR A 283 2.40 4.66 -2.86
N ASN A 284 3.45 4.22 -2.16
CA ASN A 284 4.46 3.32 -2.71
C ASN A 284 4.74 2.18 -1.73
N ALA A 285 4.00 1.09 -1.85
CA ALA A 285 4.37 -0.13 -1.15
C ALA A 285 5.51 -0.83 -1.93
N THR A 286 6.52 -1.34 -1.24
CA THR A 286 7.50 -2.26 -1.86
C THR A 286 7.19 -3.72 -1.54
N ARG A 287 6.15 -3.96 -0.73
CA ARG A 287 5.78 -5.27 -0.18
C ARG A 287 4.24 -5.43 -0.14
N PRO A 288 3.73 -6.63 -0.44
CA PRO A 288 2.31 -7.01 -0.30
C PRO A 288 1.65 -6.69 1.03
N GLY A 289 0.42 -6.13 1.01
CA GLY A 289 -0.44 -5.99 2.19
C GLY A 289 0.11 -5.09 3.29
N THR A 290 0.96 -4.12 2.94
CA THR A 290 1.77 -3.41 3.95
C THR A 290 1.20 -2.07 4.37
N ALA A 291 0.73 -1.20 3.47
CA ALA A 291 0.24 0.10 3.90
C ALA A 291 -1.31 0.14 3.94
N PHE A 292 -1.81 0.76 5.00
CA PHE A 292 -3.23 0.76 5.34
C PHE A 292 -3.69 2.20 5.51
N ILE A 293 -4.69 2.59 4.73
CA ILE A 293 -5.44 3.82 4.95
C ILE A 293 -6.67 3.39 5.76
N GLY A 294 -6.64 3.67 7.06
CA GLY A 294 -7.75 3.37 7.95
C GLY A 294 -8.98 4.22 7.65
N PRO A 295 -10.07 4.05 8.43
CA PRO A 295 -11.34 4.75 8.27
C PRO A 295 -11.20 6.26 8.47
N SER A 296 -10.63 6.96 7.49
CA SER A 296 -10.29 8.38 7.51
C SER A 296 -11.22 9.13 6.57
N THR A 297 -11.50 10.39 6.89
CA THR A 297 -12.10 11.31 5.91
C THR A 297 -10.93 12.07 5.30
N ILE A 298 -10.66 11.85 4.02
CA ILE A 298 -9.67 12.64 3.29
C ILE A 298 -10.48 13.70 2.53
N ASP A 299 -10.55 14.91 3.08
CA ASP A 299 -11.24 16.03 2.46
C ASP A 299 -10.30 16.73 1.48
N LEU A 300 -10.53 16.51 0.20
CA LEU A 300 -9.74 17.09 -0.88
C LEU A 300 -10.38 18.43 -1.24
N GLN A 301 -10.21 19.43 -0.39
CA GLN A 301 -10.88 20.72 -0.57
C GLN A 301 -10.51 21.39 -1.90
N SER A 302 -11.53 21.78 -2.69
CA SER A 302 -11.54 22.74 -3.82
C SER A 302 -10.55 22.56 -4.99
N ASN A 303 -9.50 21.75 -4.86
CA ASN A 303 -8.46 21.55 -5.86
C ASN A 303 -8.34 20.05 -6.19
N PRO A 304 -8.12 19.69 -7.47
CA PRO A 304 -7.94 18.30 -7.84
C PRO A 304 -6.68 17.75 -7.17
N VAL A 305 -6.86 16.75 -6.30
CA VAL A 305 -5.77 15.97 -5.73
C VAL A 305 -5.66 14.68 -6.50
N ILE A 306 -4.43 14.36 -6.90
CA ILE A 306 -4.09 13.09 -7.53
C ILE A 306 -3.61 12.15 -6.41
N LEU A 307 -4.33 11.07 -6.17
CA LEU A 307 -3.79 9.94 -5.41
C LEU A 307 -3.19 8.95 -6.40
N ARG A 308 -1.86 8.88 -6.44
CA ARG A 308 -1.09 7.93 -7.23
C ARG A 308 -0.68 6.75 -6.36
N ILE A 309 -1.04 5.55 -6.80
CA ILE A 309 -0.67 4.30 -6.13
C ILE A 309 0.30 3.56 -7.05
N ALA A 310 1.58 3.60 -6.71
CA ALA A 310 2.67 2.96 -7.44
C ALA A 310 3.02 1.61 -6.80
N HIS A 311 3.21 0.57 -7.62
CA HIS A 311 3.65 -0.74 -7.12
C HIS A 311 4.38 -1.57 -8.18
N ASN A 312 5.37 -2.34 -7.73
CA ASN A 312 6.25 -3.15 -8.57
C ASN A 312 6.00 -4.68 -8.47
N SER A 313 4.87 -5.15 -7.93
CA SER A 313 4.60 -6.59 -7.79
C SER A 313 3.19 -7.00 -8.22
N ASP A 314 3.09 -7.99 -9.11
CA ASP A 314 1.87 -8.29 -9.87
C ASP A 314 0.80 -9.17 -9.17
N ASN A 315 0.90 -9.51 -7.87
CA ASN A 315 0.12 -10.63 -7.31
C ASN A 315 -0.47 -10.45 -5.89
N TYR A 316 -0.50 -9.25 -5.32
CA TYR A 316 -1.06 -9.06 -3.97
C TYR A 316 -1.93 -7.81 -3.88
N ILE A 317 -2.83 -7.78 -2.89
CA ILE A 317 -3.57 -6.55 -2.53
C ILE A 317 -2.53 -5.56 -2.04
N ASP A 318 -2.29 -4.50 -2.82
CA ASP A 318 -1.24 -3.54 -2.54
C ASP A 318 -1.76 -2.42 -1.65
N THR A 319 -2.99 -1.97 -1.90
CA THR A 319 -3.67 -0.94 -1.12
C THR A 319 -5.09 -1.36 -0.81
N GLU A 320 -5.44 -1.37 0.46
CA GLU A 320 -6.83 -1.49 0.92
C GLU A 320 -7.32 -0.10 1.34
N ILE A 321 -8.37 0.38 0.67
CA ILE A 321 -9.08 1.62 1.03
C ILE A 321 -10.37 1.18 1.71
N ASN A 322 -10.50 1.47 3.01
CA ASN A 322 -11.59 0.97 3.84
C ASN A 322 -12.30 2.12 4.55
N ASN A 323 -13.62 2.23 4.36
CA ASN A 323 -14.45 3.29 4.94
C ASN A 323 -13.89 4.71 4.73
N THR A 324 -13.22 4.94 3.60
CA THR A 324 -12.63 6.24 3.29
C THR A 324 -13.61 7.05 2.45
N LEU A 325 -13.87 8.27 2.88
CA LEU A 325 -14.64 9.25 2.12
C LEU A 325 -13.66 10.26 1.52
N PHE A 326 -13.54 10.25 0.20
CA PHE A 326 -12.86 11.29 -0.55
C PHE A 326 -13.91 12.30 -1.02
N GLN A 327 -13.88 13.51 -0.47
CA GLN A 327 -14.78 14.58 -0.92
C GLN A 327 -14.05 15.43 -1.95
N ASN A 328 -14.58 15.48 -3.19
CA ASN A 328 -14.02 16.20 -4.35
C ASN A 328 -12.67 15.63 -4.86
N GLY A 329 -12.31 15.89 -6.12
CA GLY A 329 -11.02 15.49 -6.72
C GLY A 329 -11.09 14.28 -7.65
N THR A 330 -9.94 13.68 -7.96
CA THR A 330 -9.83 12.58 -8.92
C THR A 330 -8.81 11.55 -8.45
N LEU A 331 -9.26 10.31 -8.25
CA LEU A 331 -8.40 9.20 -7.91
C LEU A 331 -7.85 8.56 -9.19
N ILE A 332 -6.52 8.56 -9.38
CA ILE A 332 -5.87 8.00 -10.57
C ILE A 332 -4.99 6.82 -10.16
N LYS A 333 -5.42 5.60 -10.48
CA LYS A 333 -4.57 4.42 -10.30
C LYS A 333 -3.69 4.25 -11.54
N THR A 334 -2.38 4.40 -11.34
CA THR A 334 -1.35 4.12 -12.36
C THR A 334 -0.56 2.88 -11.96
N GLU A 335 0.19 2.27 -12.89
CA GLU A 335 1.06 1.10 -12.68
C GLU A 335 0.34 -0.23 -12.36
N THR A 336 1.04 -1.37 -12.39
CA THR A 336 0.43 -2.71 -12.43
C THR A 336 -0.18 -3.23 -11.11
N GLY A 337 -0.09 -2.47 -10.01
CA GLY A 337 -0.57 -2.90 -8.68
C GLY A 337 -2.09 -3.01 -8.51
N VAL A 338 -2.53 -3.61 -7.40
CA VAL A 338 -3.95 -3.88 -7.05
C VAL A 338 -4.48 -2.92 -5.97
N VAL A 339 -5.60 -2.24 -6.25
CA VAL A 339 -6.37 -1.48 -5.25
C VAL A 339 -7.63 -2.24 -4.88
N LEU A 340 -7.82 -2.53 -3.60
CA LEU A 340 -9.05 -3.11 -3.06
C LEU A 340 -9.88 -2.02 -2.39
N PHE A 341 -11.09 -1.81 -2.88
CA PHE A 341 -12.08 -0.93 -2.24
C PHE A 341 -13.01 -1.72 -1.33
N GLN A 342 -13.18 -1.24 -0.10
CA GLN A 342 -14.18 -1.73 0.84
C GLN A 342 -14.96 -0.54 1.42
N ASN A 343 -16.28 -0.48 1.20
CA ASN A 343 -17.16 0.56 1.77
C ASN A 343 -16.65 1.99 1.59
N SER A 344 -16.12 2.34 0.41
CA SER A 344 -15.43 3.61 0.19
C SER A 344 -16.18 4.48 -0.81
N THR A 345 -16.21 5.78 -0.58
CA THR A 345 -16.75 6.75 -1.54
C THR A 345 -15.59 7.52 -2.13
N VAL A 346 -15.44 7.45 -3.44
CA VAL A 346 -14.44 8.17 -4.22
C VAL A 346 -15.15 9.26 -5.04
N PRO A 347 -14.50 10.32 -5.52
CA PRO A 347 -15.11 11.32 -6.40
C PRO A 347 -15.14 10.81 -7.85
N ASP A 348 -14.16 11.16 -8.69
CA ASP A 348 -13.89 10.48 -9.96
C ASP A 348 -12.83 9.39 -9.76
N PHE A 349 -12.93 8.29 -10.52
CA PHE A 349 -11.90 7.26 -10.56
C PHE A 349 -11.43 6.97 -11.98
N PHE A 350 -10.13 7.11 -12.22
CA PHE A 350 -9.46 6.74 -13.46
C PHE A 350 -8.48 5.61 -13.18
N LEU A 351 -8.74 4.44 -13.77
CA LEU A 351 -7.86 3.29 -13.72
C LEU A 351 -7.02 3.26 -15.00
N ASP A 352 -5.83 3.84 -14.96
CA ASP A 352 -4.96 3.95 -16.13
C ASP A 352 -4.22 2.64 -16.45
N ASP A 353 -3.60 2.08 -15.41
CA ASP A 353 -2.89 0.80 -15.43
C ASP A 353 -3.10 0.11 -14.06
N GLY A 354 -3.00 -1.22 -14.05
CA GLY A 354 -3.22 -2.06 -12.88
C GLY A 354 -4.66 -2.51 -12.67
N ILE A 355 -4.95 -2.98 -11.45
CA ILE A 355 -6.19 -3.69 -11.13
C ILE A 355 -6.94 -2.96 -10.01
N ALA A 356 -8.22 -2.68 -10.22
CA ALA A 356 -9.15 -2.28 -9.17
C ALA A 356 -10.08 -3.45 -8.84
N ILE A 357 -10.09 -3.88 -7.58
CA ILE A 357 -10.99 -4.92 -7.07
C ILE A 357 -12.04 -4.27 -6.18
N ILE A 358 -13.31 -4.50 -6.49
CA ILE A 358 -14.45 -4.05 -5.68
C ILE A 358 -14.89 -5.19 -4.74
N GLY A 359 -14.30 -5.20 -3.54
CA GLY A 359 -14.66 -6.07 -2.42
C GLY A 359 -14.26 -7.56 -2.52
N LYS A 360 -14.07 -8.19 -1.34
CA LYS A 360 -14.00 -9.66 -1.15
C LYS A 360 -14.95 -10.17 -0.05
N GLN A 361 -15.60 -9.28 0.72
CA GLN A 361 -16.55 -9.62 1.79
C GLN A 361 -17.80 -8.73 1.80
N ASN A 362 -18.82 -9.20 2.52
CA ASN A 362 -20.23 -8.80 2.48
C ASN A 362 -20.47 -7.28 2.51
N VAL A 363 -21.14 -6.81 1.44
CA VAL A 363 -21.63 -5.45 1.19
C VAL A 363 -20.52 -4.39 1.19
N ALA A 364 -19.95 -4.14 0.01
CA ALA A 364 -19.15 -2.95 -0.26
C ALA A 364 -19.75 -2.24 -1.48
N SER A 365 -20.23 -1.02 -1.31
CA SER A 365 -20.50 -0.13 -2.45
C SER A 365 -19.30 0.81 -2.63
N VAL A 366 -18.93 1.07 -3.88
CA VAL A 366 -18.07 2.22 -4.22
C VAL A 366 -18.95 3.27 -4.86
N THR A 367 -19.03 4.46 -4.27
CA THR A 367 -19.80 5.58 -4.86
C THR A 367 -18.84 6.59 -5.45
N THR A 368 -19.08 7.07 -6.67
CA THR A 368 -18.31 8.15 -7.31
C THR A 368 -19.06 9.49 -7.16
N SER A 369 -18.54 10.48 -6.43
CA SER A 369 -19.27 11.72 -6.09
C SER A 369 -19.50 12.70 -7.26
N THR A 370 -18.70 12.58 -8.31
CA THR A 370 -18.82 13.32 -9.58
C THR A 370 -19.46 12.45 -10.67
N GLY A 371 -19.43 11.13 -10.48
CA GLY A 371 -20.22 10.16 -11.23
C GLY A 371 -19.49 9.35 -12.30
N LEU A 372 -18.21 9.65 -12.63
CA LEU A 372 -17.50 8.97 -13.71
C LEU A 372 -16.45 7.97 -13.18
N PHE A 373 -16.54 6.73 -13.65
CA PHE A 373 -15.53 5.69 -13.43
C PHE A 373 -14.96 5.25 -14.78
N THR A 374 -13.68 5.50 -15.04
CA THR A 374 -13.04 5.12 -16.32
C THR A 374 -12.03 4.00 -16.11
N VAL A 375 -12.16 2.91 -16.87
CA VAL A 375 -11.17 1.84 -16.99
C VAL A 375 -10.40 2.04 -18.29
N ASN A 376 -9.17 2.53 -18.25
CA ASN A 376 -8.35 2.72 -19.46
C ASN A 376 -7.85 1.37 -19.99
N ALA A 377 -7.21 1.39 -21.16
CA ALA A 377 -6.83 0.19 -21.93
C ALA A 377 -6.01 -0.87 -21.17
N LEU A 378 -5.22 -0.48 -20.17
CA LEU A 378 -4.43 -1.41 -19.34
C LEU A 378 -5.10 -1.73 -18.00
N GLY A 379 -6.14 -0.97 -17.64
CA GLY A 379 -6.88 -1.13 -16.40
C GLY A 379 -7.76 -2.38 -16.38
N ILE A 380 -7.86 -2.99 -15.20
CA ILE A 380 -8.73 -4.14 -14.95
C ILE A 380 -9.66 -3.85 -13.76
N LEU A 381 -10.97 -3.80 -14.00
CA LEU A 381 -11.98 -3.75 -12.95
C LEU A 381 -12.53 -5.15 -12.68
N SER A 382 -12.48 -5.60 -11.43
CA SER A 382 -12.93 -6.93 -11.02
C SER A 382 -13.70 -6.91 -9.71
N GLY A 383 -14.60 -7.86 -9.50
CA GLY A 383 -15.32 -8.05 -8.24
C GLY A 383 -16.81 -8.31 -8.44
N PHE A 384 -17.48 -8.71 -7.36
CA PHE A 384 -18.87 -9.20 -7.38
C PHE A 384 -19.81 -8.34 -6.52
N GLN A 385 -19.55 -7.03 -6.47
CA GLN A 385 -20.25 -6.07 -5.62
C GLN A 385 -20.90 -4.94 -6.43
N THR A 386 -21.45 -3.94 -5.74
CA THR A 386 -22.07 -2.77 -6.39
C THR A 386 -21.08 -1.62 -6.55
N LEU A 387 -20.91 -1.13 -7.77
CA LEU A 387 -20.26 0.12 -8.11
C LEU A 387 -21.34 1.16 -8.44
N VAL A 388 -21.47 2.19 -7.63
CA VAL A 388 -22.36 3.32 -7.85
C VAL A 388 -21.60 4.42 -8.58
N ALA A 389 -21.97 4.63 -9.83
CA ALA A 389 -21.40 5.64 -10.72
C ALA A 389 -22.49 6.59 -11.21
N ASP A 390 -22.65 7.75 -10.55
CA ASP A 390 -23.76 8.68 -10.80
C ASP A 390 -23.91 9.12 -12.28
N ILE A 391 -22.81 9.13 -13.04
CA ILE A 391 -22.80 9.42 -14.48
C ILE A 391 -22.63 8.11 -15.27
N ALA A 392 -21.44 7.50 -15.23
CA ALA A 392 -21.14 6.34 -16.07
C ALA A 392 -19.91 5.57 -15.61
N VAL A 393 -19.90 4.28 -15.93
CA VAL A 393 -18.69 3.46 -16.01
C VAL A 393 -18.29 3.35 -17.48
N VAL A 394 -17.11 3.87 -17.84
CA VAL A 394 -16.56 3.84 -19.19
C VAL A 394 -15.42 2.83 -19.26
N ASN A 395 -15.57 1.79 -20.09
CA ASN A 395 -14.62 0.69 -20.19
C ASN A 395 -13.82 0.70 -21.50
N PHE A 396 -12.56 1.11 -21.44
CA PHE A 396 -11.57 0.93 -22.49
C PHE A 396 -10.57 -0.20 -22.21
N GLY A 397 -10.55 -0.74 -20.98
CA GLY A 397 -9.73 -1.87 -20.53
C GLY A 397 -10.56 -3.12 -20.31
N LYS A 398 -10.42 -3.80 -19.18
CA LYS A 398 -11.07 -5.10 -18.94
C LYS A 398 -11.97 -5.09 -17.72
N ILE A 399 -13.18 -5.62 -17.85
CA ILE A 399 -14.13 -5.83 -16.75
C ILE A 399 -14.37 -7.32 -16.51
N LEU A 400 -14.24 -7.76 -15.25
CA LEU A 400 -14.50 -9.13 -14.80
C LEU A 400 -15.48 -9.15 -13.61
N PRO A 401 -16.74 -9.54 -13.79
CA PRO A 401 -17.70 -9.65 -12.67
C PRO A 401 -17.37 -10.66 -11.56
N GLY A 402 -16.33 -11.50 -11.74
CA GLY A 402 -15.77 -12.40 -10.71
C GLY A 402 -14.46 -11.90 -10.10
N ASP A 403 -13.77 -12.73 -9.30
CA ASP A 403 -12.41 -12.46 -8.78
C ASP A 403 -11.37 -12.63 -9.91
N TYR A 404 -10.49 -11.65 -10.05
CA TYR A 404 -9.38 -11.64 -11.02
C TYR A 404 -8.33 -12.72 -10.70
N ASN A 405 -8.05 -12.96 -9.41
CA ASN A 405 -6.98 -13.86 -8.98
C ASN A 405 -7.41 -15.32 -8.87
N GLU A 406 -8.71 -15.58 -8.81
CA GLU A 406 -9.25 -16.94 -8.68
C GLU A 406 -9.85 -17.40 -10.01
N SER A 407 -9.18 -18.35 -10.66
CA SER A 407 -9.60 -18.88 -11.96
C SER A 407 -10.99 -19.55 -11.95
N SER A 408 -11.59 -19.75 -10.77
CA SER A 408 -12.85 -20.49 -10.59
C SER A 408 -13.98 -19.70 -9.94
N THR A 409 -13.75 -18.46 -9.51
CA THR A 409 -14.82 -17.66 -8.91
C THR A 409 -15.74 -17.14 -9.98
N ILE A 410 -17.04 -17.34 -9.76
CA ILE A 410 -18.13 -16.77 -10.53
C ILE A 410 -18.79 -15.68 -9.67
N GLY A 411 -19.10 -14.53 -10.24
CA GLY A 411 -19.67 -13.41 -9.51
C GLY A 411 -20.54 -12.46 -10.34
N SER A 412 -21.18 -11.52 -9.67
CA SER A 412 -22.01 -10.50 -10.31
C SER A 412 -21.54 -9.11 -9.93
N LEU A 413 -21.10 -8.31 -10.90
CA LEU A 413 -20.76 -6.91 -10.72
C LEU A 413 -22.00 -6.09 -11.04
N THR A 414 -22.48 -5.32 -10.07
CA THR A 414 -23.62 -4.41 -10.28
C THR A 414 -23.11 -3.00 -10.48
N ILE A 415 -23.51 -2.32 -11.54
CA ILE A 415 -23.25 -0.90 -11.78
C ILE A 415 -24.57 -0.14 -11.55
N GLN A 416 -24.58 0.81 -10.62
CA GLN A 416 -25.67 1.79 -10.48
C GLN A 416 -25.27 3.06 -11.23
N GLY A 417 -25.69 3.17 -12.48
CA GLY A 417 -25.26 4.23 -13.39
C GLY A 417 -25.31 3.77 -14.85
N ASN A 418 -24.81 4.59 -15.78
CA ASN A 418 -24.67 4.18 -17.18
C ASN A 418 -23.45 3.26 -17.36
N TYR A 419 -23.49 2.38 -18.36
CA TYR A 419 -22.35 1.55 -18.76
C TYR A 419 -22.00 1.77 -20.24
N LEU A 420 -20.76 2.22 -20.48
CA LEU A 420 -20.24 2.52 -21.81
C LEU A 420 -19.02 1.63 -22.10
N GLN A 421 -19.17 0.62 -22.93
CA GLN A 421 -18.06 -0.22 -23.39
C GLN A 421 -17.41 0.42 -24.63
N GLY A 422 -16.17 0.87 -24.49
CA GLY A 422 -15.39 1.42 -25.60
C GLY A 422 -14.76 0.35 -26.50
N ALA A 423 -14.35 0.75 -27.70
CA ALA A 423 -13.84 -0.13 -28.76
C ALA A 423 -12.61 -0.98 -28.41
N THR A 424 -11.78 -0.52 -27.46
CA THR A 424 -10.59 -1.27 -27.02
C THR A 424 -10.84 -2.14 -25.79
N GLY A 425 -11.99 -1.94 -25.12
CA GLY A 425 -12.26 -2.64 -23.88
C GLY A 425 -12.84 -4.03 -24.09
N SER A 426 -12.78 -4.85 -23.05
CA SER A 426 -13.35 -6.18 -23.00
C SER A 426 -14.24 -6.40 -21.77
N LEU A 427 -15.29 -7.19 -21.98
CA LEU A 427 -16.06 -7.83 -20.90
C LEU A 427 -15.69 -9.31 -20.86
N ASP A 428 -15.20 -9.77 -19.71
CA ASP A 428 -14.74 -11.14 -19.52
C ASP A 428 -15.67 -11.91 -18.59
N ILE A 429 -16.28 -12.96 -19.13
CA ILE A 429 -17.31 -13.78 -18.48
C ILE A 429 -16.82 -15.21 -18.32
N LYS A 430 -16.82 -15.72 -17.09
CA LYS A 430 -16.61 -17.13 -16.77
C LYS A 430 -17.95 -17.82 -16.55
N ALA A 431 -18.08 -19.07 -16.97
CA ALA A 431 -19.29 -19.85 -16.69
C ALA A 431 -18.98 -21.32 -16.41
N LEU A 432 -19.76 -21.88 -15.49
CA LEU A 432 -19.76 -23.32 -15.18
C LEU A 432 -20.96 -24.03 -15.85
N ASN A 433 -22.09 -23.36 -15.95
CA ASN A 433 -23.31 -23.84 -16.63
C ASN A 433 -24.24 -22.64 -16.88
N SER A 434 -25.44 -22.87 -17.43
CA SER A 434 -26.41 -21.81 -17.71
C SER A 434 -26.96 -21.08 -16.49
N ALA A 435 -26.93 -21.71 -15.32
CA ALA A 435 -27.39 -21.11 -14.06
C ALA A 435 -26.26 -20.46 -13.25
N THR A 436 -25.00 -20.74 -13.57
CA THR A 436 -23.82 -20.32 -12.80
C THR A 436 -22.80 -19.71 -13.75
N SER A 437 -22.86 -18.38 -13.89
CA SER A 437 -21.98 -17.58 -14.75
C SER A 437 -21.71 -16.21 -14.16
N ASP A 438 -20.63 -15.58 -14.59
CA ASP A 438 -20.37 -14.18 -14.32
C ASP A 438 -21.49 -13.33 -14.95
N GLN A 439 -21.87 -12.26 -14.27
CA GLN A 439 -22.91 -11.35 -14.76
C GLN A 439 -22.55 -9.89 -14.50
N LEU A 440 -22.64 -9.06 -15.53
CA LEU A 440 -22.65 -7.61 -15.37
C LEU A 440 -24.10 -7.14 -15.25
N ILE A 441 -24.47 -6.56 -14.12
CA ILE A 441 -25.82 -6.03 -13.89
C ILE A 441 -25.74 -4.51 -13.93
N VAL A 442 -26.60 -3.86 -14.71
CA VAL A 442 -26.70 -2.40 -14.76
C VAL A 442 -28.07 -1.99 -14.21
N ASN A 443 -28.05 -1.30 -13.07
CA ASN A 443 -29.21 -0.94 -12.25
C ASN A 443 -29.19 0.57 -11.98
N ALA A 444 -29.48 1.40 -12.99
CA ALA A 444 -29.77 2.86 -12.95
C ALA A 444 -29.17 3.60 -14.16
N GLY A 445 -29.35 3.10 -15.38
CA GLY A 445 -28.78 3.75 -16.56
C GLY A 445 -29.06 3.07 -17.90
N PHE A 446 -28.42 3.59 -18.94
CA PHE A 446 -28.37 2.96 -20.26
C PHE A 446 -27.05 2.22 -20.47
N VAL A 447 -27.06 1.34 -21.46
CA VAL A 447 -25.92 0.51 -21.84
C VAL A 447 -25.58 0.77 -23.31
N GLU A 448 -24.31 1.07 -23.59
CA GLU A 448 -23.78 1.15 -24.96
C GLU A 448 -22.59 0.19 -25.11
N LEU A 449 -22.66 -0.69 -26.12
CA LEU A 449 -21.69 -1.77 -26.33
C LEU A 449 -20.84 -1.58 -27.58
N ASP A 450 -19.53 -1.80 -27.42
CA ASP A 450 -18.52 -1.94 -28.47
C ASP A 450 -17.46 -2.98 -28.01
N GLY A 451 -16.30 -3.07 -28.66
CA GLY A 451 -15.14 -3.80 -28.14
C GLY A 451 -15.31 -5.32 -28.15
N GLU A 452 -14.73 -6.01 -27.17
CA GLU A 452 -14.64 -7.48 -27.15
C GLU A 452 -15.48 -8.11 -26.03
N LEU A 453 -16.14 -9.23 -26.33
CA LEU A 453 -16.66 -10.15 -25.33
C LEU A 453 -15.80 -11.41 -25.27
N ASN A 454 -15.29 -11.72 -24.08
CA ASN A 454 -14.52 -12.93 -23.79
C ASN A 454 -15.36 -13.89 -22.93
N PHE A 455 -15.64 -15.08 -23.43
CA PHE A 455 -16.39 -16.11 -22.70
C PHE A 455 -15.55 -17.36 -22.42
N GLN A 456 -15.39 -17.72 -21.15
CA GLN A 456 -14.57 -18.84 -20.73
C GLN A 456 -15.38 -19.90 -19.98
N SER A 457 -15.41 -21.13 -20.51
CA SER A 457 -15.85 -22.30 -19.75
C SER A 457 -14.86 -22.64 -18.64
N LEU A 458 -15.33 -22.75 -17.40
CA LEU A 458 -14.51 -23.20 -16.28
C LEU A 458 -14.23 -24.72 -16.34
N PRO A 459 -13.16 -25.21 -15.69
CA PRO A 459 -12.94 -26.65 -15.55
C PRO A 459 -14.15 -27.34 -14.90
N GLY A 460 -14.68 -28.38 -15.56
CA GLY A 460 -15.88 -29.09 -15.11
C GLY A 460 -17.21 -28.49 -15.60
N ALA A 461 -17.17 -27.47 -16.48
CA ALA A 461 -18.38 -26.86 -17.00
C ALA A 461 -19.26 -27.84 -17.78
N THR A 462 -20.58 -27.72 -17.62
CA THR A 462 -21.60 -28.54 -18.25
C THR A 462 -22.57 -27.65 -19.01
N PHE A 463 -22.43 -27.60 -20.33
CA PHE A 463 -23.33 -26.86 -21.22
C PHE A 463 -24.07 -27.82 -22.15
N ASN A 464 -25.33 -27.52 -22.41
CA ASN A 464 -26.19 -28.22 -23.35
C ASN A 464 -26.58 -27.30 -24.50
N ALA A 465 -26.88 -27.87 -25.66
CA ALA A 465 -27.52 -27.12 -26.73
C ALA A 465 -28.89 -26.63 -26.27
N GLY A 466 -29.19 -25.35 -26.52
CA GLY A 466 -30.37 -24.64 -26.04
C GLY A 466 -30.15 -23.90 -24.71
N ASP A 467 -29.01 -24.07 -24.05
CA ASP A 467 -28.68 -23.28 -22.85
C ASP A 467 -28.57 -21.79 -23.22
N GLN A 468 -29.19 -20.93 -22.41
CA GLN A 468 -29.07 -19.49 -22.51
C GLN A 468 -28.43 -18.95 -21.22
N ILE A 469 -27.39 -18.15 -21.38
CA ILE A 469 -26.58 -17.61 -20.27
C ILE A 469 -26.70 -16.10 -20.32
N VAL A 470 -27.38 -15.50 -19.34
CA VAL A 470 -27.43 -14.03 -19.22
C VAL A 470 -26.06 -13.56 -18.73
N ILE A 471 -25.42 -12.67 -19.51
CA ILE A 471 -24.09 -12.13 -19.20
C ILE A 471 -24.13 -10.64 -18.88
N LEU A 472 -25.14 -9.94 -19.39
CA LEU A 472 -25.42 -8.55 -19.09
C LEU A 472 -26.92 -8.39 -18.89
N ASP A 473 -27.31 -7.88 -17.72
CA ASP A 473 -28.70 -7.63 -17.36
C ASP A 473 -28.94 -6.13 -17.09
N ASN A 474 -29.84 -5.52 -17.85
CA ASN A 474 -30.32 -4.14 -17.68
C ASN A 474 -31.86 -4.10 -17.51
N THR A 475 -32.46 -5.16 -16.95
CA THR A 475 -33.93 -5.33 -16.89
C THR A 475 -34.64 -4.41 -15.90
N ASN A 476 -33.91 -3.85 -14.93
CA ASN A 476 -34.48 -2.92 -13.94
C ASN A 476 -34.68 -1.50 -14.50
N GLU A 477 -34.24 -1.25 -15.74
CA GLU A 477 -34.22 0.09 -16.33
C GLU A 477 -35.13 0.22 -17.56
N ALA A 478 -35.51 1.46 -17.85
CA ALA A 478 -36.38 1.80 -18.99
C ALA A 478 -35.62 1.90 -20.33
N SER A 479 -34.30 2.07 -20.29
CA SER A 479 -33.48 2.32 -21.47
C SER A 479 -32.95 1.02 -22.08
N PRO A 480 -33.13 0.79 -23.40
CA PRO A 480 -32.61 -0.40 -24.05
C PRO A 480 -31.08 -0.34 -24.15
N ILE A 481 -30.46 -1.52 -24.17
CA ILE A 481 -29.08 -1.76 -24.57
C ILE A 481 -28.93 -1.35 -26.04
N THR A 482 -27.92 -0.53 -26.31
CA THR A 482 -27.53 -0.08 -27.65
C THR A 482 -26.13 -0.59 -27.99
N GLY A 483 -25.79 -0.60 -29.28
CA GLY A 483 -24.51 -1.14 -29.75
C GLY A 483 -24.44 -2.68 -29.70
N ARG A 484 -23.26 -3.23 -29.98
CA ARG A 484 -22.93 -4.66 -29.96
C ARG A 484 -21.43 -4.83 -29.74
N PHE A 485 -21.02 -5.94 -29.11
CA PHE A 485 -19.60 -6.32 -29.10
C PHE A 485 -19.11 -6.53 -30.54
N SER A 486 -17.99 -5.89 -30.87
CA SER A 486 -17.34 -5.94 -32.18
C SER A 486 -16.65 -7.29 -32.43
N SER A 487 -16.17 -7.95 -31.37
CA SER A 487 -15.60 -9.30 -31.40
C SER A 487 -16.19 -10.17 -30.29
N PHE A 488 -16.25 -11.48 -30.54
CA PHE A 488 -16.64 -12.47 -29.56
C PHE A 488 -15.67 -13.64 -29.59
N VAL A 489 -14.94 -13.82 -28.50
CA VAL A 489 -13.97 -14.90 -28.31
C VAL A 489 -14.51 -15.83 -27.24
N TYR A 490 -14.54 -17.13 -27.51
CA TYR A 490 -15.06 -18.09 -26.54
C TYR A 490 -14.27 -19.39 -26.48
N THR A 491 -14.31 -20.02 -25.31
CA THR A 491 -13.82 -21.38 -25.08
C THR A 491 -14.97 -22.26 -24.60
N LEU A 492 -15.32 -23.28 -25.39
CA LEU A 492 -16.36 -24.26 -25.09
C LEU A 492 -15.86 -25.68 -25.41
N PRO A 493 -16.49 -26.73 -24.82
CA PRO A 493 -16.26 -28.11 -25.25
C PRO A 493 -16.44 -28.30 -26.76
N PRO A 494 -15.69 -29.23 -27.39
CA PRO A 494 -15.88 -29.55 -28.80
C PRO A 494 -17.34 -29.92 -29.08
N CYS A 495 -17.86 -29.44 -30.22
CA CYS A 495 -19.22 -29.72 -30.71
C CYS A 495 -20.33 -28.82 -30.13
N LEU A 496 -19.97 -27.81 -29.35
CA LEU A 496 -20.82 -26.67 -29.00
C LEU A 496 -20.33 -25.39 -29.69
N GLN A 497 -21.28 -24.51 -30.00
CA GLN A 497 -21.04 -23.14 -30.46
C GLN A 497 -21.74 -22.18 -29.51
N ALA A 498 -21.17 -21.00 -29.34
CA ALA A 498 -21.81 -19.90 -28.65
C ALA A 498 -22.19 -18.83 -29.68
N THR A 499 -23.40 -18.28 -29.53
CA THR A 499 -23.84 -17.09 -30.26
C THR A 499 -24.29 -16.04 -29.25
N VAL A 500 -23.94 -14.78 -29.49
CA VAL A 500 -24.40 -13.66 -28.66
C VAL A 500 -25.73 -13.16 -29.18
N ILE A 501 -26.74 -13.13 -28.31
CA ILE A 501 -28.07 -12.60 -28.59
C ILE A 501 -28.22 -11.28 -27.85
N TYR A 502 -28.64 -10.26 -28.59
CA TYR A 502 -28.85 -8.91 -28.07
C TYR A 502 -30.35 -8.63 -27.99
N ASN A 503 -30.90 -8.75 -26.78
CA ASN A 503 -32.26 -8.31 -26.49
C ASN A 503 -32.24 -6.84 -26.06
N PRO A 504 -33.40 -6.15 -26.05
CA PRO A 504 -33.47 -4.77 -25.60
C PRO A 504 -32.90 -4.55 -24.20
N ASN A 505 -33.08 -5.48 -23.26
CA ASN A 505 -32.66 -5.28 -21.87
C ASN A 505 -31.67 -6.33 -21.36
N GLN A 506 -31.23 -7.26 -22.21
CA GLN A 506 -30.28 -8.31 -21.82
C GLN A 506 -29.35 -8.66 -22.98
N VAL A 507 -28.10 -8.99 -22.65
CA VAL A 507 -27.22 -9.72 -23.56
C VAL A 507 -27.05 -11.13 -23.00
N LEU A 508 -27.28 -12.11 -23.86
CA LEU A 508 -27.17 -13.51 -23.50
C LEU A 508 -26.35 -14.31 -24.51
N ILE A 509 -25.71 -15.36 -24.02
CA ILE A 509 -25.00 -16.33 -24.84
C ILE A 509 -25.91 -17.54 -25.01
N GLU A 510 -26.29 -17.83 -26.25
CA GLU A 510 -27.00 -19.05 -26.60
C GLU A 510 -26.00 -20.12 -27.02
N ILE A 511 -26.03 -21.23 -26.31
CA ILE A 511 -25.26 -22.42 -26.64
C ILE A 511 -26.05 -23.23 -27.65
N SER A 512 -25.48 -23.44 -28.82
CA SER A 512 -26.03 -24.32 -29.83
C SER A 512 -25.14 -25.55 -29.99
N SER A 513 -25.75 -26.66 -30.40
CA SER A 513 -24.94 -27.72 -30.99
C SER A 513 -24.34 -27.18 -32.28
N CYS A 514 -23.10 -27.58 -32.59
CA CYS A 514 -22.61 -27.36 -33.94
C CYS A 514 -23.63 -27.99 -34.91
N SER A 515 -24.14 -27.21 -35.86
CA SER A 515 -24.87 -27.74 -37.03
C SER A 515 -23.98 -28.59 -37.97
N SER A 516 -22.75 -28.88 -37.54
CA SER A 516 -21.77 -29.70 -38.24
C SER A 516 -22.19 -31.18 -38.23
N PRO A 517 -22.00 -31.90 -39.35
CA PRO A 517 -22.55 -33.23 -39.65
C PRO A 517 -21.95 -34.36 -38.82
N CYS A 518 -21.79 -34.23 -37.50
CA CYS A 518 -21.36 -35.34 -36.64
C CYS A 518 -22.36 -36.50 -36.61
N ALA A 519 -23.59 -36.30 -37.12
CA ALA A 519 -24.53 -37.40 -37.35
C ALA A 519 -24.15 -38.30 -38.54
N GLN A 520 -23.34 -37.80 -39.50
CA GLN A 520 -22.79 -38.59 -40.60
C GLN A 520 -21.28 -38.80 -40.51
N ALA A 521 -20.57 -37.98 -39.74
CA ALA A 521 -19.14 -38.16 -39.52
C ALA A 521 -18.88 -39.41 -38.66
N PRO A 522 -17.72 -40.05 -38.82
CA PRO A 522 -17.37 -41.21 -38.02
C PRO A 522 -17.31 -40.86 -36.53
N LEU A 523 -17.57 -41.83 -35.66
CA LEU A 523 -17.43 -41.67 -34.23
C LEU A 523 -15.97 -41.35 -33.88
N ALA A 524 -15.75 -40.53 -32.86
CA ALA A 524 -14.39 -40.17 -32.46
C ALA A 524 -13.61 -41.40 -31.94
N PRO A 525 -12.28 -41.47 -32.13
CA PRO A 525 -11.48 -42.54 -31.55
C PRO A 525 -11.53 -42.47 -30.03
N THR A 526 -11.51 -43.63 -29.38
CA THR A 526 -11.52 -43.71 -27.92
C THR A 526 -10.10 -43.86 -27.38
N SER A 527 -9.89 -43.47 -26.12
CA SER A 527 -8.61 -43.65 -25.42
C SER A 527 -7.41 -42.94 -26.05
N PHE A 528 -7.55 -41.73 -26.57
CA PHE A 528 -6.40 -40.92 -27.02
C PHE A 528 -5.54 -40.53 -25.82
N LYS A 529 -4.50 -41.33 -25.60
CA LYS A 529 -3.66 -41.32 -24.40
C LYS A 529 -2.22 -41.04 -24.75
N GLY A 530 -1.57 -40.19 -23.97
CA GLY A 530 -0.18 -39.75 -24.20
C GLY A 530 0.74 -40.07 -23.03
N VAL A 531 2.00 -40.37 -23.36
CA VAL A 531 3.11 -40.49 -22.42
C VAL A 531 4.19 -39.49 -22.83
N ILE A 532 4.55 -38.59 -21.91
CA ILE A 532 5.65 -37.64 -22.10
C ILE A 532 6.91 -38.23 -21.48
N LYS A 533 7.90 -38.54 -22.33
CA LYS A 533 9.23 -38.94 -21.90
C LYS A 533 10.12 -37.71 -21.85
N ARG A 534 10.72 -37.45 -20.70
CA ARG A 534 11.72 -36.40 -20.48
C ARG A 534 13.10 -37.05 -20.50
N LEU A 535 13.98 -36.58 -21.36
CA LEU A 535 15.35 -37.03 -21.48
C LEU A 535 16.29 -35.85 -21.15
N ASN A 536 17.14 -36.02 -20.16
CA ASN A 536 18.16 -35.03 -19.83
C ASN A 536 19.42 -35.36 -20.63
N LYS A 537 19.80 -34.47 -21.56
CA LYS A 537 21.05 -34.56 -22.32
C LYS A 537 21.95 -33.41 -21.91
N GLY A 538 22.72 -33.61 -20.84
CA GLY A 538 23.48 -32.54 -20.20
C GLY A 538 22.56 -31.46 -19.64
N CYS A 539 22.83 -30.19 -19.97
CA CYS A 539 22.02 -29.03 -19.55
C CYS A 539 20.73 -28.84 -20.39
N LYS A 540 20.51 -29.64 -21.44
CA LYS A 540 19.30 -29.56 -22.27
C LYS A 540 18.29 -30.62 -21.86
N ILE A 541 17.05 -30.18 -21.64
CA ILE A 541 15.90 -31.06 -21.41
C ILE A 541 15.20 -31.26 -22.76
N GLU A 542 15.20 -32.49 -23.25
CA GLU A 542 14.40 -32.88 -24.41
C GLU A 542 13.17 -33.64 -23.95
N CYS A 543 11.99 -33.22 -24.42
CA CYS A 543 10.74 -33.91 -24.15
C CYS A 543 10.15 -34.46 -25.44
N SER A 544 9.73 -35.72 -25.40
CA SER A 544 9.03 -36.39 -26.50
C SER A 544 7.68 -36.88 -26.02
N LEU A 545 6.65 -36.72 -26.86
CA LEU A 545 5.31 -37.26 -26.62
C LEU A 545 5.09 -38.46 -27.55
N THR A 546 4.71 -39.58 -26.95
CA THR A 546 4.17 -40.75 -27.66
C THR A 546 2.72 -40.92 -27.27
N THR A 547 1.82 -40.92 -28.26
CA THR A 547 0.39 -41.12 -28.05
C THR A 547 -0.07 -42.41 -28.71
N LYS A 548 -1.11 -43.02 -28.14
CA LYS A 548 -1.81 -44.18 -28.68
C LYS A 548 -3.31 -43.98 -28.50
N TRP A 549 -4.12 -44.55 -29.38
CA TRP A 549 -5.57 -44.58 -29.27
C TRP A 549 -6.13 -45.92 -29.76
N LYS A 550 -7.38 -46.20 -29.41
CA LYS A 550 -8.15 -47.26 -30.04
C LYS A 550 -8.80 -46.70 -31.31
N ALA A 551 -8.89 -47.53 -32.34
CA ALA A 551 -9.60 -47.18 -33.55
C ALA A 551 -11.03 -46.68 -33.22
N SER A 552 -11.51 -45.75 -34.03
CA SER A 552 -12.92 -45.39 -34.02
C SER A 552 -13.76 -46.64 -34.32
N PRO A 553 -14.94 -46.79 -33.69
CA PRO A 553 -15.87 -47.88 -33.98
C PRO A 553 -16.58 -47.74 -35.35
N SER A 554 -16.45 -46.59 -36.02
CA SER A 554 -17.01 -46.39 -37.36
C SER A 554 -16.19 -47.14 -38.42
N GLN A 555 -16.88 -47.85 -39.32
CA GLN A 555 -16.27 -48.74 -40.31
C GLN A 555 -15.67 -48.01 -41.53
N ASP A 556 -16.08 -46.77 -41.75
CA ASP A 556 -15.72 -45.94 -42.89
C ASP A 556 -14.49 -45.04 -42.65
N VAL A 557 -13.86 -45.17 -41.49
CA VAL A 557 -12.68 -44.36 -41.11
C VAL A 557 -11.48 -44.74 -41.95
N VAL A 558 -11.01 -43.80 -42.77
CA VAL A 558 -9.83 -43.97 -43.63
C VAL A 558 -8.56 -43.39 -43.00
N SER A 559 -8.68 -42.39 -42.12
CA SER A 559 -7.53 -41.79 -41.44
C SER A 559 -7.88 -41.11 -40.11
N TYR A 560 -6.86 -40.66 -39.39
CA TYR A 560 -6.96 -39.87 -38.17
C TYR A 560 -6.13 -38.59 -38.31
N ARG A 561 -6.69 -37.44 -37.97
CA ARG A 561 -5.98 -36.15 -37.93
C ARG A 561 -5.62 -35.81 -36.50
N ILE A 562 -4.34 -35.52 -36.26
CA ILE A 562 -3.83 -35.01 -34.99
C ILE A 562 -3.72 -33.50 -35.10
N TYR A 563 -4.27 -32.81 -34.11
CA TYR A 563 -4.29 -31.37 -33.99
C TYR A 563 -3.34 -30.89 -32.90
N LYS A 564 -2.82 -29.67 -33.06
CA LYS A 564 -2.18 -28.87 -32.02
C LYS A 564 -2.71 -27.44 -32.11
N ASN A 565 -3.44 -27.00 -31.08
CA ASN A 565 -4.06 -25.66 -31.01
C ASN A 565 -4.89 -25.38 -32.28
N GLY A 566 -5.74 -26.33 -32.66
CA GLY A 566 -6.61 -26.23 -33.83
C GLY A 566 -5.97 -26.48 -35.19
N ARG A 567 -4.64 -26.61 -35.30
CA ARG A 567 -3.94 -26.89 -36.58
C ARG A 567 -3.59 -28.37 -36.73
N ILE A 568 -3.78 -28.93 -37.93
CA ILE A 568 -3.39 -30.30 -38.25
C ILE A 568 -1.86 -30.41 -38.21
N VAL A 569 -1.33 -31.32 -37.39
CA VAL A 569 0.11 -31.61 -37.27
C VAL A 569 0.48 -32.99 -37.79
N SER A 570 -0.49 -33.89 -37.97
CA SER A 570 -0.28 -35.20 -38.58
C SER A 570 -1.60 -35.79 -39.11
N THR A 571 -1.49 -36.60 -40.16
CA THR A 571 -2.58 -37.47 -40.64
C THR A 571 -2.07 -38.91 -40.69
N ILE A 572 -2.77 -39.82 -40.03
CA ILE A 572 -2.37 -41.22 -39.85
C ILE A 572 -3.45 -42.11 -40.44
N LEU A 573 -3.11 -42.90 -41.46
CA LEU A 573 -4.07 -43.80 -42.10
C LEU A 573 -4.63 -44.81 -41.09
N ALA A 574 -5.91 -45.17 -41.22
CA ALA A 574 -6.53 -46.13 -40.33
C ALA A 574 -5.91 -47.54 -40.43
N SER A 575 -5.25 -47.83 -41.55
CA SER A 575 -4.46 -49.05 -41.80
C SER A 575 -3.06 -49.02 -41.19
N SER A 576 -2.58 -47.86 -40.70
CA SER A 576 -1.26 -47.71 -40.08
C SER A 576 -1.33 -47.97 -38.57
N PRO A 577 -0.18 -48.23 -37.90
CA PRO A 577 -0.14 -48.27 -36.45
C PRO A 577 -0.70 -46.97 -35.84
N LEU A 578 -1.69 -47.09 -34.94
CA LEU A 578 -2.38 -45.97 -34.29
C LEU A 578 -1.52 -45.36 -33.18
N VAL A 579 -0.41 -44.77 -33.60
CA VAL A 579 0.61 -44.16 -32.74
C VAL A 579 1.06 -42.84 -33.36
N PHE A 580 1.10 -41.78 -32.56
CA PHE A 580 1.70 -40.50 -32.96
C PHE A 580 2.85 -40.15 -32.03
N ASN A 581 4.01 -39.83 -32.63
CA ASN A 581 5.24 -39.48 -31.92
C ASN A 581 5.69 -38.09 -32.34
N VAL A 582 5.96 -37.22 -31.36
CA VAL A 582 6.58 -35.92 -31.60
C VAL A 582 7.75 -35.73 -30.64
N LYS A 583 8.88 -35.26 -31.17
CA LYS A 583 10.06 -34.89 -30.40
C LYS A 583 10.08 -33.37 -30.18
N HIS A 584 10.80 -32.93 -29.15
CA HIS A 584 11.02 -31.51 -28.85
C HIS A 584 9.75 -30.74 -28.48
N LEU A 585 8.98 -31.26 -27.51
CA LEU A 585 7.86 -30.51 -26.93
C LEU A 585 8.36 -29.23 -26.23
N ASN A 586 7.78 -28.09 -26.60
CA ASN A 586 8.03 -26.83 -25.90
C ASN A 586 7.55 -26.95 -24.44
N LYS A 587 8.42 -26.60 -23.49
CA LYS A 587 8.19 -26.70 -22.03
C LYS A 587 7.68 -28.07 -21.55
N CYS A 588 7.90 -29.14 -22.31
CA CYS A 588 7.37 -30.49 -21.99
C CYS A 588 5.83 -30.53 -21.80
N SER A 589 5.09 -29.57 -22.37
CA SER A 589 3.62 -29.55 -22.31
C SER A 589 3.01 -30.26 -23.52
N ALA A 590 1.92 -30.98 -23.27
CA ALA A 590 1.11 -31.63 -24.30
C ALA A 590 -0.31 -31.03 -24.39
N GLU A 591 -0.55 -29.86 -23.79
CA GLU A 591 -1.83 -29.16 -23.88
C GLU A 591 -2.22 -28.84 -25.32
N GLY A 592 -3.50 -28.83 -25.64
CA GLY A 592 -3.99 -28.47 -26.97
C GLY A 592 -3.71 -29.52 -28.07
N TYR A 593 -3.22 -30.72 -27.74
CA TYR A 593 -3.24 -31.85 -28.68
C TYR A 593 -4.62 -32.52 -28.69
N GLU A 594 -5.16 -32.75 -29.88
CA GLU A 594 -6.46 -33.40 -30.08
C GLU A 594 -6.38 -34.40 -31.26
N ILE A 595 -7.35 -35.29 -31.36
CA ILE A 595 -7.47 -36.24 -32.48
C ILE A 595 -8.89 -36.27 -33.04
N ALA A 596 -9.05 -36.38 -34.35
CA ALA A 596 -10.31 -36.70 -35.02
C ALA A 596 -10.14 -37.93 -35.93
N ALA A 597 -11.18 -38.75 -36.05
CA ALA A 597 -11.30 -39.75 -37.11
C ALA A 597 -11.84 -39.07 -38.38
N VAL A 598 -11.43 -39.57 -39.55
CA VAL A 598 -11.82 -39.04 -40.86
C VAL A 598 -12.31 -40.18 -41.73
N ASP A 599 -13.49 -40.04 -42.33
CA ASP A 599 -14.07 -41.04 -43.23
C ASP A 599 -13.60 -40.89 -44.69
N SER A 600 -14.10 -41.75 -45.57
CA SER A 600 -13.81 -41.72 -47.01
C SER A 600 -14.34 -40.47 -47.73
N ASN A 601 -15.31 -39.76 -47.15
CA ASN A 601 -15.84 -38.49 -47.64
C ASN A 601 -15.09 -37.29 -47.07
N ASN A 602 -14.01 -37.51 -46.32
CA ASN A 602 -13.21 -36.49 -45.66
C ASN A 602 -13.98 -35.71 -44.57
N LEU A 603 -15.04 -36.31 -44.00
CA LEU A 603 -15.76 -35.78 -42.85
C LEU A 603 -15.05 -36.20 -41.56
N GLU A 604 -14.92 -35.24 -40.63
CA GLU A 604 -14.21 -35.46 -39.38
C GLU A 604 -15.16 -35.68 -38.20
N SER A 605 -14.80 -36.62 -37.33
CA SER A 605 -15.44 -36.78 -36.03
C SER A 605 -15.26 -35.54 -35.15
N CYS A 606 -16.08 -35.42 -34.08
CA CYS A 606 -15.73 -34.56 -32.95
C CYS A 606 -14.28 -34.84 -32.49
N ARG A 607 -13.53 -33.77 -32.18
CA ARG A 607 -12.14 -33.90 -31.71
C ARG A 607 -12.12 -34.43 -30.27
N LYS A 608 -11.16 -35.30 -29.97
CA LYS A 608 -10.91 -35.80 -28.62
C LYS A 608 -9.58 -35.26 -28.09
N PRO A 609 -9.59 -34.55 -26.95
CA PRO A 609 -8.37 -34.02 -26.36
C PRO A 609 -7.49 -35.16 -25.82
N LEU A 610 -6.18 -34.94 -25.86
CA LEU A 610 -5.19 -35.88 -25.34
C LEU A 610 -5.28 -36.01 -23.83
N THR A 611 -5.46 -37.24 -23.34
CA THR A 611 -5.33 -37.54 -21.91
C THR A 611 -3.91 -37.99 -21.59
N ILE A 612 -3.18 -37.26 -20.75
CA ILE A 612 -1.87 -37.72 -20.28
C ILE A 612 -2.06 -38.76 -19.18
N VAL A 613 -1.60 -39.97 -19.44
CA VAL A 613 -1.61 -41.04 -18.43
C VAL A 613 -0.41 -40.81 -17.52
N LYS A 614 -0.70 -40.59 -16.24
CA LYS A 614 0.25 -40.14 -15.21
C LYS A 614 1.61 -40.87 -15.32
N LYS A 615 2.66 -40.06 -15.27
CA LYS A 615 4.07 -40.44 -15.40
C LYS A 615 4.49 -41.29 -14.20
N ASN A 616 4.80 -42.58 -14.40
CA ASN A 616 5.57 -43.34 -13.41
C ASN A 616 7.02 -42.81 -13.44
N ASN A 617 7.31 -41.81 -12.61
CA ASN A 617 8.68 -41.35 -12.31
C ASN A 617 9.43 -42.36 -11.39
N ARG A 618 9.15 -43.66 -11.46
CA ARG A 618 9.90 -44.64 -10.65
C ARG A 618 11.04 -45.26 -11.43
N ASN A 619 12.22 -44.85 -10.99
CA ASN A 619 13.49 -45.58 -10.98
C ASN A 619 14.23 -45.66 -12.32
N LEU A 620 15.21 -44.76 -12.49
CA LEU A 620 16.51 -45.01 -13.11
C LEU A 620 17.46 -43.88 -12.64
N PHE A 621 17.84 -43.95 -11.38
CA PHE A 621 19.19 -43.62 -10.91
C PHE A 621 19.66 -44.81 -10.09
#